data_AF-A0A3R7ABS0-F1
#
_entry.id   AF-A0A3R7ABS0-F1
#
_cell.length_a   1.000
_cell.length_b   1.000
_cell.length_c   1.000
_cell.angle_alpha   90.00
_cell.angle_beta   90.00
_cell.angle_gamma   90.00
#
_symmetry.space_group_name_H-M   'P 1'
#
loop_
_entity.id
_entity.type
_entity.pdbx_description
1 polymer ?
#
loop_
_entity_poly.entity_id
_entity_poly.type
_entity_poly.pdbx_seq_one_letter_code
_entity_poly.pdbx_strand_id
1 'polypeptide(L)'
;NSNLHIIVRTRYLQEMEHLLELGADEVIPEEFETSVEIFVRVLSRYLVPRDEIERYVAEIRRGNYEMLRSMHKKPISPSEIEIHLSDLEIGTFRVKKGSSVVGKTLSEIGFRQRYGITVLAIIRGDARLPNPDGGVKLLEGDMIIALGRPDEILLLSDLFREGDLKNP
;
A
#
# COMPACT_ATOMS: atom_id res chain seq x y z
N ASN A 1 19.39 16.13 6.76
CA ASN A 1 19.73 14.71 6.95
C ASN A 1 18.95 13.93 5.90
N SER A 2 19.58 13.59 4.78
CA SER A 2 18.90 13.29 3.50
C SER A 2 18.25 11.90 3.41
N ASN A 3 18.29 11.11 4.48
CA ASN A 3 17.74 9.75 4.57
C ASN A 3 16.49 9.66 5.47
N LEU A 4 15.99 10.80 5.98
CA LEU A 4 14.79 10.82 6.82
C LEU A 4 13.57 11.16 5.96
N HIS A 5 12.53 10.34 6.06
CA HIS A 5 11.24 10.60 5.44
C HIS A 5 10.36 11.42 6.40
N ILE A 6 9.95 12.60 5.97
CA ILE A 6 9.26 13.63 6.75
C ILE A 6 7.79 13.68 6.34
N ILE A 7 6.92 13.27 7.27
CA ILE A 7 5.47 13.36 7.11
C ILE A 7 4.95 14.51 7.99
N VAL A 8 4.20 15.43 7.41
CA VAL A 8 3.67 16.62 8.10
C VAL A 8 2.14 16.62 8.09
N ARG A 9 1.54 17.02 9.21
CA ARG A 9 0.10 17.27 9.30
C ARG A 9 -0.19 18.76 9.25
N THR A 10 -1.16 19.17 8.45
CA THR A 10 -1.68 20.55 8.43
C THR A 10 -3.19 20.57 8.66
N ARG A 11 -3.71 21.68 9.18
CA ARG A 11 -5.14 21.93 9.26
C ARG A 11 -5.75 22.25 7.89
N TYR A 12 -5.02 22.96 7.03
CA TYR A 12 -5.55 23.62 5.84
C TYR A 12 -4.95 23.02 4.57
N LEU A 13 -5.79 22.71 3.59
CA LEU A 13 -5.38 22.16 2.30
C LEU A 13 -4.48 23.13 1.53
N GLN A 14 -4.70 24.43 1.70
CA GLN A 14 -3.92 25.47 1.01
C GLN A 14 -2.46 25.54 1.47
N GLU A 15 -2.13 25.02 2.66
CA GLU A 15 -0.75 25.02 3.19
C GLU A 15 0.10 23.87 2.64
N MET A 16 -0.51 22.90 1.95
CA MET A 16 0.19 21.69 1.52
C MET A 16 1.37 21.98 0.59
N GLU A 17 1.16 22.82 -0.42
CA GLU A 17 2.19 23.22 -1.38
C GLU A 17 3.41 23.80 -0.65
N HIS A 18 3.17 24.74 0.26
CA HIS A 18 4.25 25.37 1.01
C HIS A 18 5.04 24.36 1.88
N LEU A 19 4.36 23.42 2.53
CA LEU A 19 5.00 22.41 3.37
C LEU A 19 5.83 21.41 2.56
N LEU A 20 5.39 21.05 1.35
CA LEU A 20 6.17 20.25 0.41
C LEU A 20 7.43 21.01 -0.04
N GLU A 21 7.30 22.29 -0.37
CA GLU A 21 8.45 23.14 -0.76
C GLU A 21 9.50 23.27 0.35
N LEU A 22 9.07 23.26 1.61
CA LEU A 22 9.95 23.28 2.78
C LEU A 22 10.66 21.94 3.03
N GLY A 23 10.33 20.89 2.26
CA GLY A 23 11.01 19.60 2.30
C GLY A 23 10.26 18.50 3.06
N ALA A 24 8.94 18.64 3.28
CA ALA A 24 8.13 17.48 3.64
C ALA A 24 8.07 16.50 2.45
N ASP A 25 8.22 15.21 2.72
CA ASP A 25 8.03 14.17 1.72
C ASP A 25 6.54 13.84 1.52
N GLU A 26 5.74 14.00 2.58
CA GLU A 26 4.29 13.81 2.55
C GLU A 26 3.58 14.81 3.47
N VAL A 27 2.43 15.33 3.03
CA VAL A 27 1.59 16.24 3.82
C VAL A 27 0.17 15.70 3.91
N ILE A 28 -0.35 15.60 5.13
CA ILE A 28 -1.69 15.09 5.44
C ILE A 28 -2.58 16.26 5.93
N PRO A 29 -3.55 16.72 5.12
CA PRO A 29 -4.50 17.76 5.51
C PRO A 29 -5.66 17.21 6.38
N GLU A 30 -5.82 17.77 7.58
CA GLU A 30 -6.88 17.37 8.54
C GLU A 30 -8.29 17.59 7.98
N GLU A 31 -8.53 18.71 7.30
CA GLU A 31 -9.86 19.04 6.78
C GLU A 31 -10.34 18.05 5.71
N PHE A 32 -9.41 17.55 4.89
CA PHE A 32 -9.71 16.56 3.88
C PHE A 32 -10.00 15.20 4.50
N GLU A 33 -9.14 14.70 5.39
CA GLU A 33 -9.35 13.41 6.06
C GLU A 33 -10.63 13.42 6.91
N THR A 34 -10.93 14.54 7.57
CA THR A 34 -12.19 14.72 8.29
C THR A 34 -13.39 14.68 7.34
N SER A 35 -13.27 15.26 6.15
CA SER A 35 -14.34 15.22 5.13
C SER A 35 -14.60 13.81 4.62
N VAL A 36 -13.55 13.01 4.39
CA VAL A 36 -13.67 11.60 4.01
C VAL A 36 -14.36 10.80 5.12
N GLU A 37 -14.00 11.01 6.39
CA GLU A 37 -14.64 10.34 7.53
C GLU A 37 -16.14 10.69 7.66
N ILE A 38 -16.50 11.96 7.45
CA ILE A 38 -17.90 12.38 7.44
C ILE A 38 -18.67 11.66 6.32
N PHE A 39 -18.07 11.58 5.12
CA PHE A 39 -18.67 10.88 3.98
C PHE A 39 -18.90 9.39 4.28
N VAL A 40 -17.92 8.72 4.88
CA VAL A 40 -18.03 7.31 5.33
C VAL A 40 -19.22 7.13 6.27
N ARG A 41 -19.41 8.02 7.24
CA ARG A 41 -20.52 7.96 8.21
C ARG A 41 -21.88 8.15 7.54
N VAL A 42 -21.97 9.07 6.59
CA VAL A 42 -23.19 9.30 5.80
C VAL A 42 -23.54 8.04 5.04
N LEU A 43 -22.64 7.51 4.20
CA LEU A 43 -22.91 6.32 3.40
C LEU A 43 -23.27 5.10 4.26
N SER A 44 -22.57 4.91 5.38
CA SER A 44 -22.88 3.83 6.34
C SER A 44 -24.30 3.96 6.89
N ARG A 45 -24.77 5.19 7.17
CA ARG A 45 -26.13 5.43 7.67
C ARG A 45 -27.21 5.11 6.64
N TYR A 46 -26.89 5.28 5.36
CA TYR A 46 -27.75 4.94 4.22
C TYR A 46 -27.60 3.48 3.76
N LEU A 47 -26.93 2.63 4.56
CA LEU A 47 -26.77 1.19 4.31
C LEU A 47 -26.05 0.87 3.00
N VAL A 48 -25.20 1.77 2.53
CA VAL A 48 -24.30 1.47 1.40
C VAL A 48 -23.37 0.33 1.85
N PRO A 49 -23.17 -0.72 1.02
CA PRO A 49 -22.29 -1.83 1.36
C PRO A 49 -20.87 -1.36 1.68
N ARG A 50 -20.25 -2.01 2.67
CA ARG A 50 -18.95 -1.58 3.21
C ARG A 50 -17.84 -1.60 2.15
N ASP A 51 -17.84 -2.60 1.29
CA ASP A 51 -16.90 -2.75 0.17
C ASP A 51 -17.03 -1.61 -0.84
N GLU A 52 -18.25 -1.09 -1.07
CA GLU A 52 -18.47 0.08 -1.91
C GLU A 52 -17.95 1.36 -1.26
N ILE A 53 -18.18 1.53 0.05
CA ILE A 53 -17.64 2.66 0.82
C ILE A 53 -16.11 2.64 0.80
N GLU A 54 -15.49 1.48 1.02
CA GLU A 54 -14.03 1.30 0.98
C GLU A 54 -13.48 1.64 -0.41
N ARG A 55 -14.16 1.23 -1.48
CA ARG A 55 -13.81 1.59 -2.87
C ARG A 55 -13.89 3.11 -3.09
N TYR A 56 -14.97 3.78 -2.66
CA TYR A 56 -15.10 5.24 -2.81
C TYR A 56 -14.03 6.00 -2.01
N VAL A 57 -13.71 5.56 -0.80
CA VAL A 57 -12.63 6.15 0.01
C VAL A 57 -11.28 6.01 -0.69
N ALA A 58 -11.01 4.83 -1.27
CA ALA A 58 -9.78 4.59 -2.02
C ALA A 58 -9.70 5.49 -3.26
N GLU A 59 -10.79 5.66 -4.00
CA GLU A 59 -10.87 6.56 -5.17
C GLU A 59 -10.64 8.03 -4.79
N ILE A 60 -11.29 8.52 -3.73
CA ILE A 60 -11.12 9.90 -3.24
C ILE A 60 -9.68 10.14 -2.79
N ARG A 61 -9.09 9.20 -2.05
CA ARG A 61 -7.69 9.31 -1.63
C ARG A 61 -6.75 9.29 -2.83
N ARG A 62 -6.90 8.35 -3.77
CA ARG A 62 -6.05 8.31 -4.99
C ARG A 62 -6.16 9.60 -5.80
N GLY A 63 -7.38 10.01 -6.18
CA GLY A 63 -7.59 11.17 -7.04
C GLY A 63 -7.14 12.50 -6.43
N ASN A 64 -7.42 12.74 -5.14
CA ASN A 64 -7.04 14.01 -4.50
C ASN A 64 -5.56 14.05 -4.10
N TYR A 65 -4.98 12.96 -3.59
CA TYR A 65 -3.54 12.95 -3.33
C TYR A 65 -2.73 13.01 -4.62
N GLU A 66 -3.21 12.44 -5.73
CA GLU A 66 -2.56 12.58 -7.05
C GLU A 66 -2.65 14.00 -7.62
N MET A 67 -3.81 14.68 -7.53
CA MET A 67 -3.91 16.08 -7.95
C MET A 67 -3.01 17.00 -7.12
N LEU A 68 -2.91 16.76 -5.81
CA LEU A 68 -2.05 17.52 -4.90
C LEU A 68 -0.56 17.20 -5.08
N ARG A 69 -0.21 15.95 -5.42
CA ARG A 69 1.17 15.52 -5.72
C ARG A 69 1.63 15.90 -7.13
N SER A 70 0.73 15.99 -8.11
CA SER A 70 1.07 16.26 -9.51
C SER A 70 1.40 17.71 -9.80
N MET A 71 1.07 18.66 -8.90
CA MET A 71 1.48 20.07 -9.04
C MET A 71 2.99 20.30 -8.89
N HIS A 72 3.75 19.33 -8.33
CA HIS A 72 5.21 19.45 -8.12
C HIS A 72 6.04 18.30 -8.71
N LYS A 73 5.73 17.80 -9.92
CA LYS A 73 6.77 17.09 -10.68
C LYS A 73 7.87 18.08 -11.11
N LYS A 74 8.90 18.26 -10.28
CA LYS A 74 10.24 18.66 -10.77
C LYS A 74 10.68 17.56 -11.76
N PRO A 75 11.25 17.90 -12.94
CA PRO A 75 11.68 16.89 -13.90
C PRO A 75 12.87 16.13 -13.31
N ILE A 76 12.60 14.91 -12.86
CA ILE A 76 13.64 13.94 -12.50
C ILE A 76 14.18 13.37 -13.82
N SER A 77 15.50 13.23 -13.91
CA SER A 77 16.26 12.91 -15.11
C SER A 77 15.84 11.62 -15.85
N PRO A 78 16.16 11.48 -17.15
CA PRO A 78 15.52 10.51 -18.08
C PRO A 78 15.85 9.01 -17.94
N SER A 79 16.04 8.45 -16.74
CA SER A 79 16.51 7.06 -16.60
C SER A 79 15.80 6.16 -15.58
N GLU A 80 14.70 6.57 -14.98
CA GLU A 80 13.93 5.67 -14.09
C GLU A 80 12.50 5.58 -14.58
N ILE A 81 12.31 4.68 -15.55
CA ILE A 81 11.09 3.91 -15.81
C ILE A 81 9.83 4.64 -15.31
N GLU A 82 9.38 5.62 -16.09
CA GLU A 82 8.03 6.18 -15.98
C GLU A 82 7.06 5.11 -16.51
N ILE A 83 6.97 3.96 -15.82
CA ILE A 83 5.80 3.12 -15.92
C ILE A 83 4.70 3.97 -15.31
N HIS A 84 3.69 4.29 -16.12
CA HIS A 84 2.38 4.69 -15.65
C HIS A 84 1.85 3.61 -14.69
N LEU A 85 2.29 3.67 -13.42
CA LEU A 85 1.81 2.90 -12.27
C LEU A 85 0.56 3.55 -11.70
N SER A 86 -0.12 4.43 -12.45
CA SER A 86 -1.33 5.11 -11.98
C SER A 86 -2.35 4.11 -11.42
N ASP A 87 -2.37 2.86 -11.90
CA ASP A 87 -3.26 1.79 -11.42
C ASP A 87 -2.58 0.70 -10.56
N LEU A 88 -1.32 0.86 -10.17
CA LEU A 88 -0.55 -0.15 -9.42
C LEU A 88 0.02 0.43 -8.12
N GLU A 89 -0.17 -0.28 -7.01
CA GLU A 89 0.25 0.10 -5.68
C GLU A 89 1.30 -0.87 -5.11
N ILE A 90 2.14 -0.34 -4.22
CA ILE A 90 3.08 -1.13 -3.43
C ILE A 90 2.47 -1.41 -2.06
N GLY A 91 2.25 -2.68 -1.74
CA GLY A 91 1.83 -3.15 -0.42
C GLY A 91 2.98 -3.79 0.33
N THR A 92 2.99 -3.63 1.67
CA THR A 92 3.90 -4.38 2.55
C THR A 92 3.11 -5.30 3.47
N PHE A 93 3.43 -6.58 3.46
CA PHE A 93 2.71 -7.61 4.20
C PHE A 93 3.65 -8.35 5.14
N ARG A 94 3.27 -8.45 6.42
CA ARG A 94 4.01 -9.27 7.38
C ARG A 94 3.42 -10.68 7.41
N VAL A 95 4.26 -11.68 7.20
CA VAL A 95 3.89 -13.09 7.36
C VAL A 95 3.67 -13.37 8.84
N LYS A 96 2.41 -13.40 9.29
CA LYS A 96 2.08 -13.73 10.68
C LYS A 96 2.23 -15.22 10.93
N LYS A 97 2.40 -15.56 12.22
CA LYS A 97 2.34 -16.94 12.70
C LYS A 97 1.05 -17.60 12.24
N GLY A 98 1.11 -18.87 11.85
CA GLY A 98 -0.07 -19.62 11.42
C GLY A 98 -0.73 -19.13 10.13
N SER A 99 -0.12 -18.17 9.40
CA SER A 99 -0.63 -17.77 8.09
C SER A 99 -0.46 -18.89 7.07
N SER A 100 -1.40 -18.96 6.12
CA SER A 100 -1.50 -20.04 5.14
C SER A 100 -0.31 -20.16 4.19
N VAL A 101 0.57 -19.16 4.19
CA VAL A 101 1.75 -19.03 3.32
C VAL A 101 3.06 -19.47 4.02
N VAL A 102 3.06 -19.65 5.34
CA VAL A 102 4.26 -20.07 6.09
C VAL A 102 4.75 -21.43 5.59
N GLY A 103 6.04 -21.51 5.31
CA GLY A 103 6.72 -22.73 4.86
C GLY A 103 6.58 -23.03 3.36
N LYS A 104 5.73 -22.30 2.64
CA LYS A 104 5.53 -22.44 1.19
C LYS A 104 6.51 -21.56 0.41
N THR A 105 6.89 -22.04 -0.75
CA THR A 105 7.69 -21.30 -1.75
C THR A 105 6.84 -20.29 -2.51
N LEU A 106 7.47 -19.25 -3.07
CA LEU A 106 6.77 -18.28 -3.92
C LEU A 106 6.07 -18.95 -5.12
N SER A 107 6.66 -20.00 -5.69
CA SER A 107 6.07 -20.80 -6.76
C SER A 107 4.83 -21.58 -6.31
N GLU A 108 4.84 -22.19 -5.12
CA GLU A 108 3.67 -22.88 -4.56
C GLU A 108 2.54 -21.91 -4.23
N ILE A 109 2.88 -20.68 -3.83
CA ILE A 109 1.90 -19.64 -3.55
C ILE A 109 1.41 -18.97 -4.85
N GLY A 110 2.21 -18.98 -5.92
CA GLY A 110 1.80 -18.49 -7.23
C GLY A 110 1.24 -17.06 -7.21
N PHE A 111 1.90 -16.13 -6.51
CA PHE A 111 1.42 -14.75 -6.31
C PHE A 111 0.94 -14.08 -7.60
N ARG A 112 1.76 -14.20 -8.65
CA ARG A 112 1.45 -13.58 -9.94
C ARG A 112 0.33 -14.29 -10.70
N GLN A 113 0.34 -15.62 -10.73
CA GLN A 113 -0.66 -16.38 -11.50
C GLN A 113 -2.02 -16.42 -10.82
N ARG A 114 -2.06 -16.44 -9.48
CA ARG A 114 -3.31 -16.61 -8.71
C ARG A 114 -3.91 -15.30 -8.23
N TYR A 115 -3.09 -14.28 -7.98
CA TYR A 115 -3.53 -13.04 -7.34
C TYR A 115 -3.15 -11.78 -8.11
N GLY A 116 -2.49 -11.89 -9.28
CA GLY A 116 -2.02 -10.72 -10.04
C GLY A 116 -0.83 -9.98 -9.40
N ILE A 117 -0.34 -10.45 -8.24
CA ILE A 117 0.67 -9.76 -7.45
C ILE A 117 2.10 -10.16 -7.86
N THR A 118 2.97 -9.16 -7.97
CA THR A 118 4.41 -9.35 -8.15
C THR A 118 5.13 -9.11 -6.83
N VAL A 119 5.88 -10.10 -6.34
CA VAL A 119 6.75 -9.93 -5.16
C VAL A 119 8.03 -9.22 -5.60
N LEU A 120 8.27 -8.03 -5.05
CA LEU A 120 9.47 -7.23 -5.36
C LEU A 120 10.64 -7.57 -4.45
N ALA A 121 10.37 -7.79 -3.16
CA ALA A 121 11.40 -8.13 -2.19
C ALA A 121 10.83 -8.84 -0.95
N ILE A 122 11.69 -9.60 -0.26
CA ILE A 122 11.43 -10.13 1.08
C ILE A 122 12.47 -9.54 2.04
N ILE A 123 12.00 -9.03 3.17
CA ILE A 123 12.84 -8.57 4.29
C ILE A 123 12.73 -9.61 5.41
N ARG A 124 13.87 -10.16 5.82
CA ARG A 124 13.97 -11.19 6.85
C ARG A 124 14.99 -10.78 7.90
N GLY A 125 14.50 -10.29 9.04
CA GLY A 125 15.36 -9.61 10.02
C GLY A 125 16.08 -8.44 9.34
N ASP A 126 17.41 -8.48 9.32
CA ASP A 126 18.25 -7.46 8.68
C ASP A 126 18.56 -7.76 7.20
N ALA A 127 18.23 -8.96 6.70
CA ALA A 127 18.49 -9.35 5.33
C ALA A 127 17.40 -8.84 4.38
N ARG A 128 17.81 -8.33 3.22
CA ARG A 128 16.92 -7.93 2.12
C ARG A 128 17.17 -8.84 0.92
N LEU A 129 16.12 -9.50 0.45
CA LEU A 129 16.11 -10.42 -0.69
C LEU A 129 15.36 -9.74 -1.85
N PRO A 130 16.02 -8.93 -2.68
CA PRO A 130 15.39 -8.31 -3.83
C PRO A 130 15.14 -9.34 -4.94
N ASN A 131 14.04 -9.17 -5.67
CA ASN A 131 13.62 -10.04 -6.78
C ASN A 131 13.75 -11.54 -6.46
N PRO A 132 13.10 -12.03 -5.39
CA PRO A 132 13.23 -13.41 -4.96
C PRO A 132 12.72 -14.37 -6.04
N ASP A 133 13.44 -15.46 -6.25
CA ASP A 133 13.01 -16.50 -7.17
C ASP A 133 11.86 -17.35 -6.60
N GLY A 134 11.26 -18.17 -7.48
CA GLY A 134 10.13 -19.04 -7.13
C GLY A 134 10.42 -20.05 -6.02
N GLY A 135 11.67 -20.42 -5.78
CA GLY A 135 12.08 -21.41 -4.78
C GLY A 135 12.21 -20.86 -3.37
N VAL A 136 12.16 -19.53 -3.19
CA VAL A 136 12.26 -18.90 -1.87
C VAL A 136 11.05 -19.26 -1.01
N LYS A 137 11.29 -19.89 0.15
CA LYS A 137 10.27 -20.17 1.17
C LYS A 137 10.00 -18.95 2.05
N LEU A 138 8.72 -18.68 2.29
CA LEU A 138 8.27 -17.69 3.25
C LEU A 138 8.29 -18.25 4.67
N LEU A 139 8.81 -17.44 5.59
CA LEU A 139 8.90 -17.76 7.02
C LEU A 139 8.08 -16.77 7.83
N GLU A 140 7.68 -17.20 9.02
CA GLU A 140 7.07 -16.32 10.01
C GLU A 140 7.98 -15.11 10.28
N GLY A 141 7.38 -13.92 10.29
CA GLY A 141 8.08 -12.66 10.53
C GLY A 141 8.67 -12.00 9.29
N ASP A 142 8.70 -12.68 8.14
CA ASP A 142 9.08 -12.06 6.86
C ASP A 142 8.17 -10.86 6.56
N MET A 143 8.75 -9.78 6.04
CA MET A 143 7.99 -8.71 5.39
C MET A 143 8.13 -8.81 3.88
N ILE A 144 7.01 -8.88 3.18
CA ILE A 144 6.95 -8.96 1.72
C ILE A 144 6.58 -7.60 1.18
N ILE A 145 7.40 -7.09 0.27
CA ILE A 145 7.08 -5.92 -0.54
C ILE A 145 6.52 -6.43 -1.86
N ALA A 146 5.29 -6.04 -2.18
CA ALA A 146 4.55 -6.56 -3.32
C ALA A 146 3.94 -5.42 -4.14
N LEU A 147 3.81 -5.63 -5.44
CA LEU A 147 3.22 -4.71 -6.42
C LEU A 147 2.00 -5.36 -7.06
N GLY A 148 0.91 -4.62 -7.18
CA GLY A 148 -0.31 -5.04 -7.88
C GLY A 148 -1.37 -3.95 -7.89
N ARG A 149 -2.56 -4.24 -8.42
CA ARG A 149 -3.67 -3.27 -8.39
C ARG A 149 -4.21 -3.10 -6.96
N PRO A 150 -4.83 -1.96 -6.61
CA PRO A 150 -5.33 -1.71 -5.24
C PRO A 150 -6.25 -2.83 -4.71
N ASP A 151 -7.15 -3.35 -5.55
CA ASP A 151 -8.05 -4.45 -5.23
C ASP A 151 -7.31 -5.78 -4.99
N GLU A 152 -6.29 -6.08 -5.81
CA GLU A 152 -5.43 -7.26 -5.67
C GLU A 152 -4.60 -7.20 -4.37
N ILE A 153 -4.09 -6.02 -4.01
CA ILE A 153 -3.31 -5.76 -2.79
C ILE A 153 -4.20 -5.95 -1.54
N LEU A 154 -5.43 -5.44 -1.57
CA LEU A 154 -6.38 -5.62 -0.46
C LEU A 154 -6.73 -7.09 -0.22
N LEU A 155 -7.03 -7.84 -1.28
CA LEU A 155 -7.33 -9.28 -1.22
C LEU A 155 -6.17 -10.10 -0.66
N LEU A 156 -4.93 -9.65 -0.90
CA LEU A 156 -3.74 -10.35 -0.46
C LEU A 156 -3.57 -10.36 1.06
N SER A 157 -4.15 -9.36 1.75
CA SER A 157 -4.01 -9.21 3.20
C SER A 157 -4.47 -10.44 4.00
N ASP A 158 -5.48 -11.16 3.50
CA ASP A 158 -6.02 -12.36 4.15
C ASP A 158 -5.06 -13.55 4.14
N LEU A 159 -4.18 -13.66 3.13
CA LEU A 159 -3.21 -14.75 3.06
C LEU A 159 -2.16 -14.70 4.17
N PHE A 160 -1.90 -13.49 4.68
CA PHE A 160 -0.87 -13.20 5.68
C PHE A 160 -1.43 -13.06 7.10
N ARG A 161 -2.74 -13.19 7.28
CA ARG A 161 -3.39 -13.22 8.60
C ARG A 161 -3.14 -14.56 9.32
N GLU A 162 -3.30 -14.56 10.64
CA GLU A 162 -3.35 -15.80 11.42
C GLU A 162 -4.52 -16.65 10.88
N GLY A 163 -4.22 -17.87 10.47
CA GLY A 163 -5.26 -18.84 10.14
C GLY A 163 -5.87 -19.40 11.41
N ASP A 164 -7.21 -19.53 11.45
CA ASP A 164 -7.86 -20.36 12.46
C ASP A 164 -7.24 -21.75 12.42
N LEU A 165 -6.61 -22.15 13.54
CA LEU A 165 -6.07 -23.49 13.77
C LEU A 165 -7.22 -24.50 13.73
N LYS A 166 -7.66 -24.92 12.53
CA LYS A 166 -8.37 -26.19 12.36
C LYS A 166 -7.33 -27.29 12.46
N ASN A 167 -7.00 -27.66 13.69
CA ASN A 167 -6.30 -28.90 13.97
C ASN A 167 -7.28 -30.08 13.70
N PRO A 168 -6.82 -31.19 13.10
CA PRO A 168 -7.65 -32.35 12.76
C PRO A 168 -8.20 -33.08 13.98
#